data_AF-A0A060CRY1-F1
#
_entry.id   AF-A0A060CRY1-F1
#
_cell.length_a   1.000
_cell.length_b   1.000
_cell.length_c   1.000
_cell.angle_alpha   90.00
_cell.angle_beta   90.00
_cell.angle_gamma   90.00
#
_symmetry.space_group_name_H-M   'P 1'
#
loop_
_entity.id
_entity.type
_entity.pdbx_description
1 polymer ?
#
loop_
_entity_poly.entity_id
_entity_poly.type
_entity_poly.pdbx_seq_one_letter_code
_entity_poly.pdbx_strand_id
1 'polypeptide(L)'
;MNNGGYCYCQNCQRAFRQWLKTKYQTTGRLNQAWNLNFWGHTIYNWDEIVVPNELGDAFGPENTVTAVGGLSLDYQRFQSESLLKLFINEKKIIEKINYSSIDHHQFSRHA
;
A
#
# COMPACT_ATOMS: atom_id res chain seq x y z
N MET A 1 6.18 8.48 19.23
CA MET A 1 7.08 7.38 18.81
C MET A 1 6.93 7.22 17.30
N ASN A 2 8.01 6.95 16.59
CA ASN A 2 8.17 7.19 15.16
C ASN A 2 7.29 6.25 14.30
N ASN A 3 6.29 6.79 13.58
CA ASN A 3 5.41 6.04 12.68
C ASN A 3 6.26 5.38 11.57
N GLY A 4 6.58 4.11 11.72
CA GLY A 4 7.39 3.32 10.78
C GLY A 4 6.73 3.13 9.40
N GLY A 5 6.63 4.20 8.61
CA GLY A 5 6.21 4.17 7.20
C GLY A 5 4.72 3.99 6.94
N TYR A 6 3.86 4.01 7.96
CA TYR A 6 2.40 3.90 7.78
C TYR A 6 1.78 5.26 7.44
N CYS A 7 1.00 5.31 6.35
CA CYS A 7 0.26 6.49 5.92
C CYS A 7 -1.20 6.10 5.74
N TYR A 8 -2.14 6.93 6.20
CA TYR A 8 -3.59 6.66 6.17
C TYR A 8 -4.36 7.71 5.35
N CYS A 9 -3.66 8.47 4.50
CA CYS A 9 -4.29 9.53 3.71
C CYS A 9 -5.22 8.96 2.62
N GLN A 10 -6.05 9.83 2.03
CA GLN A 10 -6.98 9.46 0.96
C GLN A 10 -6.29 8.82 -0.26
N ASN A 11 -5.03 9.19 -0.54
CA ASN A 11 -4.27 8.56 -1.63
C ASN A 11 -3.96 7.10 -1.33
N CYS A 12 -3.55 6.79 -0.09
CA CYS A 12 -3.31 5.43 0.38
C CYS A 12 -4.60 4.62 0.36
N GLN A 13 -5.74 5.19 0.75
CA GLN A 13 -7.03 4.51 0.65
C GLN A 13 -7.38 4.10 -0.79
N ARG A 14 -7.23 5.02 -1.75
CA ARG A 14 -7.48 4.70 -3.17
C ARG A 14 -6.51 3.65 -3.70
N ALA A 15 -5.23 3.78 -3.38
CA ALA A 15 -4.20 2.82 -3.78
C ALA A 15 -4.43 1.44 -3.15
N PHE A 16 -4.83 1.39 -1.89
CA PHE A 16 -5.15 0.16 -1.17
C PHE A 16 -6.34 -0.57 -1.80
N ARG A 17 -7.43 0.15 -2.14
CA ARG A 17 -8.55 -0.42 -2.88
C ARG A 17 -8.11 -1.04 -4.20
N GLN A 18 -7.22 -0.37 -4.95
CA GLN A 18 -6.69 -0.90 -6.19
C GLN A 18 -5.80 -2.13 -5.98
N TRP A 19 -5.01 -2.15 -4.90
CA TRP A 19 -4.20 -3.29 -4.51
C TRP A 19 -5.08 -4.50 -4.18
N LEU A 20 -6.15 -4.31 -3.41
CA LEU A 20 -7.12 -5.37 -3.09
C LEU A 20 -7.85 -5.88 -4.33
N LYS A 21 -8.27 -4.99 -5.24
CA LYS A 21 -8.85 -5.37 -6.54
C LYS A 21 -7.90 -6.26 -7.32
N THR A 22 -6.62 -5.92 -7.34
CA THR A 22 -5.59 -6.71 -8.04
C THR A 22 -5.40 -8.08 -7.38
N LYS A 23 -5.34 -8.12 -6.05
CA LYS A 23 -5.07 -9.34 -5.27
C LYS A 23 -6.25 -10.32 -5.24
N TYR A 24 -7.47 -9.83 -5.03
CA TYR A 24 -8.66 -10.65 -4.81
C TYR A 24 -9.60 -10.72 -6.00
N GLN A 25 -9.46 -9.82 -6.97
CA GLN A 25 -10.25 -9.73 -8.22
C GLN A 25 -11.75 -9.43 -8.01
N THR A 26 -12.41 -10.04 -7.02
CA THR A 26 -13.83 -9.86 -6.71
C THR A 26 -14.04 -9.63 -5.22
N THR A 27 -15.11 -8.90 -4.85
CA THR A 27 -15.50 -8.68 -3.45
C THR A 27 -15.90 -10.00 -2.78
N GLY A 28 -16.46 -10.96 -3.50
CA GLY A 28 -16.75 -12.30 -2.96
C GLY A 28 -15.51 -13.03 -2.46
N ARG A 29 -14.40 -13.00 -3.21
CA ARG A 29 -13.11 -13.58 -2.78
C ARG A 29 -12.51 -12.84 -1.60
N LEU A 30 -12.63 -11.51 -1.57
CA LEU A 30 -12.22 -10.69 -0.43
C LEU A 30 -13.02 -11.07 0.83
N ASN A 31 -14.35 -11.08 0.73
CA ASN A 31 -15.26 -11.43 1.83
C ASN A 31 -14.98 -12.82 2.39
N GLN A 32 -14.69 -13.78 1.52
CA GLN A 32 -14.28 -15.11 1.95
C GLN A 32 -12.92 -15.10 2.67
N ALA A 33 -11.91 -14.42 2.12
CA ALA A 33 -10.56 -14.39 2.68
C ALA A 33 -10.49 -13.67 4.04
N TRP A 34 -11.31 -12.62 4.21
CA TRP A 34 -11.37 -11.84 5.45
C TRP A 34 -12.48 -12.32 6.40
N ASN A 35 -13.23 -13.37 6.02
CA ASN A 35 -14.39 -13.89 6.75
C ASN A 35 -15.43 -12.81 7.11
N LEU A 36 -15.68 -11.88 6.19
CA LEU A 36 -16.53 -10.70 6.41
C LEU A 36 -18.02 -11.00 6.57
N ASN A 37 -18.45 -12.22 6.29
CA ASN A 37 -19.82 -12.66 6.57
C ASN A 37 -20.06 -12.83 8.09
N PHE A 38 -18.99 -12.90 8.88
CA PHE A 38 -19.08 -12.86 10.33
C PHE A 38 -19.48 -11.45 10.79
N TRP A 39 -20.52 -11.35 11.62
CA TRP A 39 -21.10 -10.09 12.12
C TRP A 39 -21.64 -9.12 11.06
N GLY A 40 -21.85 -9.58 9.82
CA GLY A 40 -22.53 -8.78 8.79
C GLY A 40 -21.67 -7.68 8.15
N HIS A 41 -20.33 -7.79 8.21
CA HIS A 41 -19.39 -6.86 7.56
C HIS A 41 -19.23 -7.14 6.05
N THR A 42 -20.18 -7.82 5.41
CA THR A 42 -20.07 -8.20 4.00
C THR A 42 -19.91 -6.95 3.12
N ILE A 43 -18.80 -6.88 2.39
CA ILE A 43 -18.51 -5.78 1.48
C ILE A 43 -19.16 -6.04 0.13
N TYR A 44 -20.01 -5.12 -0.32
CA TYR A 44 -20.68 -5.21 -1.62
C TYR A 44 -19.97 -4.36 -2.66
N ASN A 45 -19.37 -3.25 -2.25
CA ASN A 45 -18.61 -2.35 -3.11
C ASN A 45 -17.23 -2.06 -2.54
N TRP A 46 -16.21 -2.03 -3.40
CA TRP A 46 -14.84 -1.64 -3.03
C TRP A 46 -14.74 -0.27 -2.37
N ASP A 47 -15.70 0.63 -2.63
CA ASP A 47 -15.71 1.96 -2.02
C ASP A 47 -16.14 1.98 -0.54
N GLU A 48 -16.69 0.87 -0.04
CA GLU A 48 -16.99 0.67 1.39
C GLU A 48 -15.72 0.40 2.20
N ILE A 49 -14.62 0.00 1.54
CA ILE A 49 -13.36 -0.31 2.22
C ILE A 49 -12.67 0.99 2.64
N VAL A 50 -12.45 1.13 3.94
CA VAL A 50 -11.68 2.21 4.57
C VAL A 50 -10.36 1.64 5.08
N VAL A 51 -9.31 2.46 5.07
CA VAL A 51 -8.04 2.09 5.69
C VAL A 51 -8.22 1.91 7.20
N PRO A 52 -7.41 1.08 7.90
CA PRO A 52 -7.58 0.84 9.32
C PRO A 52 -7.18 2.10 10.12
N ASN A 53 -8.14 2.98 10.33
CA ASN A 53 -8.03 4.19 11.14
C ASN A 53 -9.15 4.21 12.21
N GLU A 54 -9.03 5.11 13.18
CA GLU A 54 -9.95 5.20 14.33
C GLU A 54 -11.42 5.49 13.94
N LEU A 55 -11.68 5.90 12.70
CA LEU A 55 -13.03 6.15 12.18
C LEU A 55 -13.66 4.91 11.52
N GLY A 56 -12.91 3.81 11.38
CA GLY A 56 -13.36 2.54 10.81
C GLY A 56 -13.30 1.38 11.81
N ASP A 57 -12.97 0.18 11.34
CA ASP A 57 -12.92 -1.04 12.15
C ASP A 57 -11.65 -1.17 13.01
N ALA A 58 -10.79 -0.15 13.07
CA ALA A 58 -9.54 -0.19 13.82
C ALA A 58 -9.72 0.28 15.27
N PHE A 59 -9.04 -0.39 16.20
CA PHE A 59 -8.99 -0.05 17.61
C PHE A 59 -7.62 -0.40 18.22
N GLY A 60 -7.42 -0.02 19.48
CA GLY A 60 -6.15 -0.25 20.18
C GLY A 60 -5.06 0.78 19.81
N PRO A 61 -3.85 0.66 20.38
CA PRO A 61 -2.79 1.61 20.16
C PRO A 61 -2.41 1.67 18.67
N GLU A 62 -2.31 2.89 18.14
CA GLU A 62 -1.81 3.19 16.79
C GLU A 62 -2.59 2.53 15.64
N ASN A 63 -3.87 2.19 15.83
CA ASN A 63 -4.70 1.51 14.81
C ASN A 63 -4.17 0.12 14.37
N THR A 64 -3.43 -0.54 15.25
CA THR A 64 -2.76 -1.83 14.94
C THR A 64 -3.72 -3.02 14.95
N VAL A 65 -4.85 -2.92 15.64
CA VAL A 65 -5.85 -3.98 15.77
C VAL A 65 -7.11 -3.57 15.01
N THR A 66 -7.75 -4.49 14.31
CA THR A 66 -9.06 -4.26 13.68
C THR A 66 -10.03 -5.37 14.03
N ALA A 67 -11.32 -5.09 13.98
CA ALA A 67 -12.37 -6.11 14.09
C ALA A 67 -12.27 -7.15 12.97
N VAL A 68 -11.75 -6.72 11.81
CA VAL A 68 -11.48 -7.56 10.64
C VAL A 68 -9.98 -7.83 10.55
N GLY A 69 -9.48 -8.89 11.19
CA GLY A 69 -8.03 -9.19 11.20
C GLY A 69 -7.37 -9.26 9.81
N GLY A 70 -8.12 -9.64 8.77
CA GLY A 70 -7.68 -9.61 7.37
C GLY A 70 -7.31 -8.20 6.88
N LEU A 71 -8.06 -7.17 7.31
CA LEU A 71 -7.82 -5.77 6.97
C LEU A 71 -6.46 -5.28 7.50
N SER A 72 -6.19 -5.51 8.79
CA SER A 72 -4.91 -5.12 9.41
C SER A 72 -3.72 -5.75 8.69
N LEU A 73 -3.77 -7.07 8.48
CA LEU A 73 -2.67 -7.82 7.87
C LEU A 73 -2.41 -7.38 6.43
N ASP A 74 -3.47 -7.21 5.65
CA ASP A 74 -3.32 -6.80 4.26
C ASP A 74 -2.94 -5.34 4.11
N TYR A 75 -3.32 -4.47 5.05
CA TYR A 75 -2.82 -3.11 5.07
C TYR A 75 -1.32 -3.05 5.35
N GLN A 76 -0.82 -3.86 6.28
CA GLN A 76 0.61 -3.98 6.53
C GLN A 76 1.39 -4.49 5.31
N ARG A 77 0.85 -5.51 4.61
CA ARG A 77 1.43 -6.01 3.35
C ARG A 77 1.46 -4.94 2.27
N PHE A 78 0.34 -4.25 2.06
CA PHE A 78 0.23 -3.15 1.10
C PHE A 78 1.25 -2.04 1.36
N GLN A 79 1.41 -1.64 2.62
CA GLN A 79 2.36 -0.59 3.00
C GLN A 79 3.81 -1.03 2.79
N SER A 80 4.14 -2.28 3.15
CA SER A 80 5.47 -2.85 2.89
C SER A 80 5.79 -2.90 1.39
N GLU A 81 4.87 -3.39 0.56
CA GLU A 81 5.03 -3.43 -0.89
C GLU A 81 5.14 -2.03 -1.51
N SER A 82 4.37 -1.06 -1.00
CA SER A 82 4.41 0.32 -1.47
C SER A 82 5.75 0.99 -1.20
N LEU A 83 6.32 0.77 -0.01
CA LEU A 83 7.66 1.26 0.35
C LEU A 83 8.75 0.60 -0.49
N LEU A 84 8.68 -0.71 -0.70
CA LEU A 84 9.62 -1.42 -1.56
C LEU A 84 9.55 -0.90 -3.01
N LYS A 85 8.36 -0.66 -3.53
CA LYS A 85 8.16 -0.10 -4.87
C LYS A 85 8.76 1.29 -5.01
N LEU A 86 8.60 2.15 -3.98
CA LEU A 86 9.22 3.46 -3.94
C LEU A 86 10.75 3.35 -4.00
N PHE A 87 11.33 2.52 -3.13
CA PHE A 87 12.78 2.28 -3.09
C PHE A 87 13.34 1.80 -4.45
N ILE A 88 12.69 0.83 -5.07
CA ILE A 88 13.09 0.33 -6.40
C ILE A 88 13.01 1.42 -7.45
N ASN A 89 11.97 2.27 -7.40
CA ASN A 89 11.81 3.37 -8.35
C ASN A 89 12.88 4.44 -8.17
N GLU A 90 13.18 4.86 -6.94
CA GLU A 90 14.24 5.81 -6.63
C GLU A 90 15.60 5.29 -7.09
N LYS A 91 15.92 4.03 -6.77
CA LYS A 91 17.15 3.37 -7.24
C LYS A 91 17.26 3.41 -8.76
N LYS A 92 16.19 3.04 -9.48
CA LYS A 92 16.17 3.06 -10.96
C LYS A 92 16.38 4.46 -11.54
N ILE A 93 15.87 5.51 -10.88
CA ILE A 93 16.08 6.89 -11.32
C ILE A 93 17.55 7.29 -11.12
N ILE A 94 18.13 6.99 -9.97
CA ILE A 94 19.53 7.28 -9.67
C ILE A 94 20.47 6.56 -10.64
N GLU A 95 20.23 5.27 -10.93
CA GLU A 95 21.02 4.51 -11.90
C GLU A 95 20.99 5.12 -13.30
N LYS A 96 19.82 5.60 -13.76
CA LYS A 96 19.69 6.28 -15.06
C LYS A 96 20.47 7.60 -15.12
N ILE A 97 20.39 8.40 -14.07
CA ILE A 97 21.12 9.69 -13.99
C ILE A 97 22.63 9.44 -13.96
N ASN A 98 23.09 8.46 -13.18
CA ASN A 98 24.51 8.14 -13.06
C ASN A 98 25.10 7.59 -14.38
N TYR A 99 24.31 6.85 -15.16
CA TYR A 99 24.74 6.41 -16.49
C TYR A 99 24.82 7.57 -17.48
N SER A 100 23.81 8.46 -17.49
CA SER A 100 23.81 9.67 -18.34
C SER A 100 24.96 10.63 -18.01
N SER A 101 25.34 10.79 -16.74
CA SER A 101 26.46 11.65 -16.36
C SER A 101 27.82 11.11 -16.81
N ILE A 102 27.99 9.78 -16.88
CA ILE A 102 29.20 9.14 -17.43
C ILE A 102 29.34 9.42 -18.93
N ASP A 103 28.24 9.32 -19.69
CA ASP A 103 28.23 9.62 -21.12
C ASP A 103 28.60 11.09 -21.39
N HIS A 104 28.03 12.04 -20.64
CA HIS A 104 28.37 13.46 -20.78
C HIS A 104 29.83 13.78 -20.42
N HIS A 105 30.44 13.04 -19.48
CA HIS A 105 31.82 13.30 -19.05
C HIS A 105 32.86 12.77 -20.06
N GLN A 106 32.52 11.77 -20.89
CA GLN A 106 33.40 11.27 -21.95
C GLN A 106 33.45 12.19 -23.19
N PHE A 107 32.35 12.89 -23.52
CA PHE A 107 32.32 13.86 -24.63
C PHE A 107 33.07 15.17 -24.34
N SER A 108 33.17 15.59 -23.08
CA SER A 108 33.88 16.84 -22.71
C SER A 108 35.42 16.72 -22.68
N ARG A 109 36.00 15.52 -22.82
CA ARG A 109 37.47 15.31 -22.78
C ARG A 109 38.13 15.18 -24.16
N HIS A 110 37.39 15.35 -25.25
CA HIS A 110 37.89 15.23 -26.64
C HIS A 110 37.55 16.45 -27.53
N ALA A 111 37.38 17.64 -26.95
CA ALA A 111 37.27 18.90 -27.69
C ALA A 111 38.47 19.81 -27.41
#